data_AF-A0A6I6AHR5-F1
#
_entry.id   AF-A0A6I6AHR5-F1
#
_cell.length_a   1.000
_cell.length_b   1.000
_cell.length_c   1.000
_cell.angle_alpha   90.00
_cell.angle_beta   90.00
_cell.angle_gamma   90.00
#
_symmetry.space_group_name_H-M   'P 1'
#
loop_
_entity.id
_entity.type
_entity.pdbx_description
1 polymer ?
#
loop_
_entity_poly.entity_id
_entity_poly.type
_entity_poly.pdbx_seq_one_letter_code
_entity_poly.pdbx_strand_id
1 'polypeptide(L)'
;MDAQHMATPPPLAIGSIIILFTTLRSFFMLHNLFLECVKTNARLSMFFIILLFSIVGCTPATNDIVHLKNCDYHCSEFNEYLLKSSLGLDPTNPSDNGVLEDIHKKNSPYANLVEPVSIDYCLDSSHLTPEKPILLKHASGHTYFLLSAVNTEHGVMYQLVHGISDVILLSKNQLKDEPFTACLKINSPVSNGIPIRIGTGMLKLDKVFNYFAKLVGTGKAQCRYSIKNTGETAILIGRPEASCSCTVPEMNKEVLLESGESHEILISVSHTTSRLLHETIDIKCTEPKSKKSKEFKLFVFGHRVIGAELYPSQLDFGTVGLGETSARIVTLSENNEDQFEIKAIDVGDLPITFKTEASCADSAINSLKRYKIHFDLKAVGNKPGNHLGEISIVTTSARTGTLVLPIMYEVAKPVQAVPSTVAFAQVGVGDTSTEKIQIITHNQQPVSITVDEKPIEIDINIHKRKLSPITLELRFKAIKSGINKGMVKIRVKGTTLNEVLKIPYVIYVN
;
A
#
# COMPACT_ATOMS: atom_id res chain seq x y z
N MET A 1 13.97 77.92 -17.42
CA MET A 1 14.77 76.76 -17.84
C MET A 1 14.60 75.70 -16.77
N ASP A 2 14.54 74.44 -17.19
CA ASP A 2 14.19 73.22 -16.42
C ASP A 2 12.70 72.85 -16.41
N ALA A 3 12.31 72.10 -17.45
CA ALA A 3 11.06 71.39 -17.57
C ALA A 3 11.23 69.94 -17.11
N GLN A 4 10.32 69.49 -16.25
CA GLN A 4 10.29 68.16 -15.65
C GLN A 4 9.88 67.09 -16.68
N HIS A 5 10.68 66.02 -16.77
CA HIS A 5 10.30 64.78 -17.44
C HIS A 5 9.40 63.93 -16.52
N MET A 6 8.14 63.76 -16.90
CA MET A 6 7.26 62.71 -16.38
C MET A 6 7.42 61.45 -17.26
N ALA A 7 7.79 60.33 -16.64
CA ALA A 7 7.81 59.01 -17.26
C ALA A 7 6.40 58.39 -17.24
N THR A 8 5.98 57.85 -18.38
CA THR A 8 4.74 57.09 -18.56
C THR A 8 4.87 55.65 -18.04
N PRO A 9 3.79 55.03 -17.51
CA PRO A 9 3.81 53.62 -17.12
C PRO A 9 3.69 52.69 -18.35
N PRO A 10 4.20 51.44 -18.28
CA PRO A 10 4.15 50.49 -19.38
C PRO A 10 2.74 49.88 -19.56
N PRO A 11 2.41 49.34 -20.75
CA PRO A 11 1.09 48.80 -21.04
C PRO A 11 0.87 47.44 -20.36
N LEU A 12 -0.34 47.25 -19.83
CA LEU A 12 -0.86 45.96 -19.34
C LEU A 12 -0.90 44.92 -20.46
N ALA A 13 -0.41 43.72 -20.19
CA ALA A 13 -0.37 42.61 -21.13
C ALA A 13 -1.78 42.09 -21.46
N ILE A 14 -2.14 42.13 -22.74
CA ILE A 14 -3.44 41.75 -23.32
C ILE A 14 -3.66 40.20 -23.36
N GLY A 15 -2.68 39.41 -22.92
CA GLY A 15 -2.70 37.94 -23.01
C GLY A 15 -3.75 37.24 -22.12
N SER A 16 -4.10 37.80 -20.96
CA SER A 16 -4.97 37.12 -19.98
C SER A 16 -6.46 37.25 -20.27
N ILE A 17 -6.87 38.19 -21.14
CA ILE A 17 -8.29 38.41 -21.50
C ILE A 17 -8.73 37.44 -22.60
N ILE A 18 -7.82 36.99 -23.48
CA ILE A 18 -8.15 36.10 -24.60
C ILE A 18 -8.42 34.66 -24.11
N ILE A 19 -7.73 34.23 -23.05
CA ILE A 19 -7.96 32.90 -22.43
C ILE A 19 -9.32 32.88 -21.71
N LEU A 20 -9.69 33.96 -21.03
CA LEU A 20 -11.00 34.05 -20.36
C LEU A 20 -12.17 34.03 -21.35
N PHE A 21 -12.03 34.71 -22.51
CA PHE A 21 -13.05 34.73 -23.55
C PHE A 21 -13.20 33.42 -24.30
N THR A 22 -12.12 32.63 -24.49
CA THR A 22 -12.20 31.31 -25.12
C THR A 22 -12.85 30.27 -24.21
N THR A 23 -12.58 30.30 -22.90
CA THR A 23 -13.26 29.43 -21.93
C THR A 23 -14.75 29.77 -21.76
N LEU A 24 -15.13 31.06 -21.74
CA LEU A 24 -16.54 31.44 -21.66
C LEU A 24 -17.33 31.08 -22.93
N ARG A 25 -16.72 31.15 -24.11
CA ARG A 25 -17.38 30.80 -25.38
C ARG A 25 -17.63 29.30 -25.51
N SER A 26 -16.71 28.47 -25.04
CA SER A 26 -16.90 27.02 -24.93
C SER A 26 -17.98 26.66 -23.91
N PHE A 27 -18.04 27.39 -22.79
CA PHE A 27 -19.08 27.19 -21.77
C PHE A 27 -20.48 27.56 -22.29
N PHE A 28 -20.60 28.67 -23.04
CA PHE A 28 -21.87 29.09 -23.66
C PHE A 28 -22.32 28.15 -24.79
N MET A 29 -21.40 27.57 -25.56
CA MET A 29 -21.74 26.55 -26.56
C MET A 29 -22.24 25.25 -25.91
N LEU A 30 -21.60 24.78 -24.84
CA LEU A 30 -22.06 23.60 -24.11
C LEU A 30 -23.41 23.84 -23.42
N HIS A 31 -23.65 25.04 -22.89
CA HIS A 31 -24.93 25.39 -22.26
C HIS A 31 -26.09 25.41 -23.27
N ASN A 32 -25.86 25.94 -24.47
CA ASN A 32 -26.89 25.95 -25.53
C ASN A 32 -27.15 24.55 -26.11
N LEU A 33 -26.12 23.70 -26.26
CA LEU A 33 -26.30 22.29 -26.63
C LEU A 33 -27.09 21.51 -25.56
N PHE A 34 -26.84 21.80 -24.29
CA PHE A 34 -27.56 21.20 -23.16
C PHE A 34 -29.05 21.60 -23.15
N LEU A 35 -29.36 22.89 -23.40
CA LEU A 35 -30.74 23.38 -23.46
C LEU A 35 -31.54 22.82 -24.65
N GLU A 36 -30.91 22.54 -25.80
CA GLU A 36 -31.58 21.85 -26.90
C GLU A 36 -31.78 20.35 -26.64
N CYS A 37 -30.84 19.69 -25.95
CA CYS A 37 -30.93 18.27 -25.63
C CYS A 37 -32.02 17.99 -24.57
N VAL A 38 -32.19 18.90 -23.60
CA VAL A 38 -33.25 18.80 -22.57
C VAL A 38 -34.66 19.01 -23.16
N LYS A 39 -34.80 19.74 -24.26
CA LYS A 39 -36.10 19.94 -24.94
C LYS A 39 -36.60 18.73 -25.73
N THR A 40 -35.74 17.76 -26.04
CA THR A 40 -36.07 16.68 -26.99
C THR A 40 -36.15 15.28 -26.39
N ASN A 41 -35.65 15.01 -25.18
CA ASN A 41 -35.85 13.70 -24.54
C ASN A 41 -35.58 13.68 -23.02
N ALA A 42 -36.62 13.49 -22.21
CA ALA A 42 -36.53 13.48 -20.74
C ALA A 42 -35.74 12.29 -20.15
N ARG A 43 -35.43 11.26 -20.94
CA ARG A 43 -34.66 10.08 -20.49
C ARG A 43 -33.14 10.19 -20.69
N LEU A 44 -32.65 11.15 -21.50
CA LEU A 44 -31.21 11.37 -21.67
C LEU A 44 -30.62 12.29 -20.59
N SER A 45 -31.41 13.16 -19.95
CA SER A 45 -30.92 14.09 -18.93
C SER A 45 -30.37 13.38 -17.69
N MET A 46 -30.92 12.22 -17.33
CA MET A 46 -30.45 11.43 -16.19
C MET A 46 -29.09 10.76 -16.47
N PHE A 47 -28.85 10.33 -17.71
CA PHE A 47 -27.56 9.76 -18.12
C PHE A 47 -26.45 10.82 -18.21
N PHE A 48 -26.79 12.04 -18.63
CA PHE A 48 -25.83 13.14 -18.72
C PHE A 48 -25.45 13.71 -17.34
N ILE A 49 -26.38 13.73 -16.38
CA ILE A 49 -26.09 14.12 -14.99
C ILE A 49 -25.16 13.08 -14.34
N ILE A 50 -25.36 11.79 -14.59
CA ILE A 50 -24.47 10.72 -14.09
C ILE A 50 -23.08 10.80 -14.74
N LEU A 51 -22.99 11.16 -16.04
CA LEU A 51 -21.71 11.34 -16.73
C LEU A 51 -20.96 12.60 -16.24
N LEU A 52 -21.66 13.70 -15.92
CA LEU A 52 -21.04 14.89 -15.34
C LEU A 52 -20.51 14.64 -13.92
N PHE A 53 -21.21 13.85 -13.10
CA PHE A 53 -20.67 13.42 -11.80
C PHE A 53 -19.48 12.46 -11.94
N SER A 54 -19.41 11.68 -13.02
CA SER A 54 -18.28 10.76 -13.29
C SER A 54 -17.04 11.47 -13.83
N ILE A 55 -17.20 12.57 -14.58
CA ILE A 55 -16.08 13.37 -15.13
C ILE A 55 -15.51 14.33 -14.08
N VAL A 56 -16.32 14.78 -13.11
CA VAL A 56 -15.83 15.56 -11.94
C VAL A 56 -15.10 14.67 -10.91
N GLY A 57 -15.19 13.34 -11.03
CA GLY A 57 -14.45 12.38 -10.20
C GLY A 57 -12.99 12.12 -10.62
N CYS A 58 -12.51 12.75 -11.69
CA CYS A 58 -11.10 12.71 -12.11
C CYS A 58 -10.45 14.09 -11.91
N THR A 59 -10.37 14.54 -10.67
CA THR A 59 -9.35 15.53 -10.30
C THR A 59 -7.99 14.82 -10.32
N PRO A 60 -6.93 15.42 -10.88
CA PRO A 60 -5.58 14.91 -10.65
C PRO A 60 -5.38 14.89 -9.15
N ALA A 61 -4.85 13.79 -8.60
CA ALA A 61 -4.58 13.58 -7.17
C ALA A 61 -4.28 14.91 -6.49
N THR A 62 -5.31 15.52 -5.90
CA THR A 62 -5.15 16.71 -5.08
C THR A 62 -4.32 16.22 -3.92
N ASN A 63 -3.10 16.76 -3.77
CA ASN A 63 -2.22 16.54 -2.64
C ASN A 63 -3.05 16.15 -1.43
N ASP A 64 -3.02 14.87 -1.03
CA ASP A 64 -3.63 14.46 0.22
C ASP A 64 -2.95 15.32 1.29
N ILE A 65 -3.63 16.38 1.72
CA ILE A 65 -3.19 17.19 2.84
C ILE A 65 -3.33 16.23 4.01
N VAL A 66 -2.21 15.62 4.39
CA VAL A 66 -2.10 14.82 5.60
C VAL A 66 -2.31 15.79 6.76
N HIS A 67 -3.58 16.03 7.11
CA HIS A 67 -3.91 16.74 8.32
C HIS A 67 -3.39 15.90 9.49
N LEU A 68 -2.66 16.55 10.39
CA LEU A 68 -2.26 15.97 11.67
C LEU A 68 -3.52 15.59 12.45
N LYS A 69 -3.99 14.33 12.30
CA LYS A 69 -5.24 13.82 12.88
C LYS A 69 -5.15 13.77 14.41
N ASN A 70 -6.32 13.83 15.07
CA ASN A 70 -6.45 13.47 16.47
C ASN A 70 -6.00 12.02 16.67
N CYS A 71 -5.01 11.82 17.54
CA CYS A 71 -4.41 10.52 17.85
C CYS A 71 -5.12 9.83 19.02
N ASP A 72 -5.09 8.50 19.05
CA ASP A 72 -5.56 7.68 20.18
C ASP A 72 -4.76 7.95 21.48
N TYR A 73 -5.27 7.53 22.63
CA TYR A 73 -4.77 7.86 23.98
C TYR A 73 -3.27 7.53 24.28
N HIS A 74 -2.53 6.89 23.37
CA HIS A 74 -1.16 6.42 23.60
C HIS A 74 -0.04 7.31 23.02
N CYS A 75 -0.31 8.40 22.30
CA CYS A 75 0.78 9.26 21.81
C CYS A 75 1.56 9.98 22.92
N SER A 76 0.91 10.27 24.06
CA SER A 76 1.56 10.96 25.18
C SER A 76 2.67 10.10 25.80
N GLU A 77 2.42 8.82 26.06
CA GLU A 77 3.38 7.90 26.69
C GLU A 77 4.63 7.72 25.83
N PHE A 78 4.45 7.51 24.53
CA PHE A 78 5.55 7.36 23.59
C PHE A 78 6.37 8.65 23.47
N ASN A 79 5.69 9.79 23.30
CA ASN A 79 6.38 11.08 23.16
C ASN A 79 7.12 11.45 24.45
N GLU A 80 6.54 11.15 25.62
CA GLU A 80 7.18 11.29 26.92
C GLU A 80 8.45 10.43 27.00
N TYR A 81 8.39 9.18 26.54
CA TYR A 81 9.54 8.27 26.49
C TYR A 81 10.68 8.84 25.62
N LEU A 82 10.36 9.28 24.40
CA LEU A 82 11.34 9.91 23.50
C LEU A 82 11.87 11.23 24.06
N LEU A 83 11.03 12.02 24.75
CA LEU A 83 11.45 13.28 25.34
C LEU A 83 12.42 13.05 26.49
N LYS A 84 12.06 12.19 27.45
CA LYS A 84 12.91 11.84 28.60
C LYS A 84 14.28 11.35 28.14
N SER A 85 14.30 10.40 27.22
CA SER A 85 15.54 9.86 26.66
C SER A 85 16.35 10.92 25.91
N SER A 86 15.69 11.76 25.11
CA SER A 86 16.33 12.90 24.46
C SER A 86 16.87 13.91 25.46
N LEU A 87 16.35 14.00 26.69
CA LEU A 87 16.87 14.86 27.76
C LEU A 87 17.94 14.18 28.64
N GLY A 88 18.29 12.92 28.37
CA GLY A 88 19.22 12.13 29.18
C GLY A 88 18.62 11.61 30.50
N LEU A 89 17.29 11.55 30.61
CA LEU A 89 16.55 11.02 31.76
C LEU A 89 16.22 9.53 31.54
N ASP A 90 15.95 8.79 32.62
CA ASP A 90 15.48 7.40 32.53
C ASP A 90 14.04 7.40 31.96
N PRO A 91 13.84 6.97 30.70
CA PRO A 91 12.52 7.03 30.06
C PRO A 91 11.50 6.07 30.68
N THR A 92 11.97 5.11 31.49
CA THR A 92 11.15 4.12 32.17
C THR A 92 10.88 4.47 33.64
N ASN A 93 11.36 5.62 34.11
CA ASN A 93 11.12 6.09 35.48
C ASN A 93 9.78 6.84 35.59
N PRO A 94 8.82 6.37 36.40
CA PRO A 94 7.53 7.02 36.56
C PRO A 94 7.59 8.31 37.38
N SER A 95 8.62 8.54 38.21
CA SER A 95 8.74 9.80 38.97
C SER A 95 8.91 11.01 38.07
N ASP A 96 9.39 10.77 36.85
CA ASP A 96 9.65 11.81 35.87
C ASP A 96 8.47 11.95 34.91
N ASN A 97 7.32 11.34 35.18
CA ASN A 97 6.12 11.52 34.35
C ASN A 97 5.62 12.97 34.39
N GLY A 98 5.14 13.44 33.24
CA GLY A 98 4.68 14.81 33.07
C GLY A 98 5.78 15.77 32.63
N VAL A 99 6.96 15.27 32.25
CA VAL A 99 8.04 16.08 31.65
C VAL A 99 7.50 16.86 30.47
N LEU A 100 6.69 16.25 29.60
CA LEU A 100 6.10 16.92 28.44
C LEU A 100 5.18 18.08 28.83
N GLU A 101 4.45 17.99 29.94
CA GLU A 101 3.61 19.08 30.43
C GLU A 101 4.45 20.17 31.13
N ASP A 102 5.49 19.74 31.85
CA ASP A 102 6.34 20.61 32.63
C ASP A 102 7.34 21.38 31.78
N ILE A 103 7.81 20.83 30.66
CA ILE A 103 8.89 21.45 29.86
C ILE A 103 8.52 22.83 29.30
N HIS A 104 7.22 23.13 29.21
CA HIS A 104 6.72 24.44 28.80
C HIS A 104 6.55 25.43 29.97
N LYS A 105 6.66 24.98 31.22
CA LYS A 105 6.50 25.82 32.41
C LYS A 105 7.83 26.53 32.72
N LYS A 106 7.77 27.84 32.93
CA LYS A 106 8.95 28.70 33.20
C LYS A 106 9.80 28.24 34.39
N ASN A 107 9.19 27.58 35.39
CA ASN A 107 9.87 27.10 36.60
C ASN A 107 10.17 25.59 36.57
N SER A 108 10.09 24.97 35.41
CA SER A 108 10.36 23.54 35.26
C SER A 108 11.83 23.23 35.55
N PRO A 109 12.14 22.12 36.24
CA PRO A 109 13.52 21.65 36.39
C PRO A 109 14.16 21.33 35.03
N TYR A 110 13.36 21.13 33.98
CA TYR A 110 13.80 20.82 32.62
C TYR A 110 13.96 22.06 31.73
N ALA A 111 13.60 23.26 32.20
CA ALA A 111 13.57 24.47 31.39
C ALA A 111 14.92 24.81 30.73
N ASN A 112 16.04 24.50 31.41
CA ASN A 112 17.38 24.74 30.88
C ASN A 112 17.85 23.68 29.86
N LEU A 113 17.12 22.57 29.73
CA LEU A 113 17.44 21.49 28.79
C LEU A 113 16.77 21.70 27.44
N VAL A 114 15.93 22.72 27.31
CA VAL A 114 15.29 23.12 26.06
C VAL A 114 15.44 24.60 25.80
N GLU A 115 15.34 24.98 24.54
CA GLU A 115 15.36 26.36 24.10
C GLU A 115 14.17 26.60 23.16
N PRO A 116 13.27 27.55 23.47
CA PRO A 116 12.25 27.97 22.53
C PRO A 116 12.89 28.57 21.28
N VAL A 117 12.47 28.09 20.11
CA VAL A 117 12.97 28.53 18.81
C VAL A 117 11.79 28.87 17.89
N SER A 118 12.05 29.66 16.85
CA SER A 118 11.00 29.96 15.85
C SER A 118 10.73 28.75 14.96
N ILE A 119 9.55 28.69 14.35
CA ILE A 119 9.26 27.66 13.35
C ILE A 119 10.24 27.74 12.17
N ASP A 120 10.65 28.94 11.75
CA ASP A 120 11.63 29.11 10.68
C ASP A 120 13.00 28.52 11.02
N TYR A 121 13.43 28.61 12.29
CA TYR A 121 14.63 27.94 12.78
C TYR A 121 14.50 26.42 12.68
N CYS A 122 13.33 25.87 13.02
CA CYS A 122 13.08 24.43 12.96
C CYS A 122 13.05 23.92 11.52
N LEU A 123 12.62 24.78 10.60
CA LEU A 123 12.55 24.52 9.16
C LEU A 123 13.83 24.95 8.42
N ASP A 124 14.94 25.04 9.14
CA ASP A 124 16.28 25.06 8.56
C ASP A 124 16.89 23.67 8.72
N SER A 125 17.04 22.96 7.61
CA SER A 125 17.58 21.60 7.61
C SER A 125 19.01 21.51 8.15
N SER A 126 19.77 22.62 8.18
CA SER A 126 21.12 22.64 8.76
C SER A 126 21.13 22.49 10.29
N HIS A 127 19.99 22.69 10.95
CA HIS A 127 19.83 22.55 12.39
C HIS A 127 19.27 21.19 12.81
N LEU A 128 18.80 20.38 11.85
CA LEU A 128 18.18 19.10 12.14
C LEU A 128 19.23 17.99 12.14
N THR A 129 19.39 17.35 13.29
CA THR A 129 20.17 16.12 13.41
C THR A 129 19.35 15.11 14.21
N PRO A 130 19.43 13.81 13.89
CA PRO A 130 18.67 12.81 14.62
C PRO A 130 18.98 12.76 16.12
N GLU A 131 20.20 13.13 16.50
CA GLU A 131 20.66 13.15 17.90
C GLU A 131 20.08 14.33 18.69
N LYS A 132 19.55 15.35 18.00
CA LYS A 132 18.98 16.56 18.59
C LYS A 132 17.67 16.89 17.90
N PRO A 133 16.62 16.06 18.11
CA PRO A 133 15.33 16.33 17.50
C PRO A 133 14.73 17.62 18.07
N ILE A 134 13.86 18.25 17.30
CA ILE A 134 13.08 19.41 17.74
C ILE A 134 11.69 18.95 18.15
N LEU A 135 11.24 19.40 19.31
CA LEU A 135 9.90 19.13 19.81
C LEU A 135 8.93 20.20 19.30
N LEU A 136 7.88 19.79 18.59
CA LEU A 136 6.82 20.66 18.11
C LEU A 136 5.55 20.40 18.92
N LYS A 137 4.94 21.45 19.49
CA LYS A 137 3.65 21.36 20.18
C LYS A 137 2.55 21.92 19.29
N HIS A 138 1.59 21.10 18.93
CA HIS A 138 0.45 21.48 18.11
C HIS A 138 -0.67 22.10 18.96
N ALA A 139 -1.50 22.96 18.36
CA ALA A 139 -2.62 23.62 19.05
C ALA A 139 -3.67 22.65 19.62
N SER A 140 -3.77 21.45 19.07
CA SER A 140 -4.61 20.37 19.61
C SER A 140 -4.06 19.74 20.90
N GLY A 141 -2.88 20.17 21.37
CA GLY A 141 -2.21 19.62 22.55
C GLY A 141 -1.27 18.44 22.24
N HIS A 142 -1.30 17.90 21.03
CA HIS A 142 -0.39 16.85 20.60
C HIS A 142 1.04 17.37 20.40
N THR A 143 1.99 16.45 20.59
CA THR A 143 3.42 16.71 20.40
C THR A 143 4.00 15.87 19.28
N TYR A 144 4.95 16.45 18.56
CA TYR A 144 5.63 15.84 17.44
C TYR A 144 7.14 16.00 17.61
N PHE A 145 7.90 14.99 17.18
CA PHE A 145 9.34 15.07 17.08
C PHE A 145 9.73 15.31 15.63
N LEU A 146 10.31 16.47 15.34
CA LEU A 146 10.95 16.75 14.07
C LEU A 146 12.37 16.20 14.11
N LEU A 147 12.58 15.08 13.42
CA LEU A 147 13.83 14.30 13.50
C LEU A 147 14.89 14.77 12.50
N SER A 148 14.49 15.02 11.25
CA SER A 148 15.39 15.31 10.14
C SER A 148 14.62 15.96 8.99
N ALA A 149 15.37 16.46 8.01
CA ALA A 149 14.86 16.74 6.68
C ALA A 149 15.51 15.78 5.67
N VAL A 150 14.77 15.44 4.61
CA VAL A 150 15.22 14.59 3.50
C VAL A 150 14.90 15.28 2.19
N ASN A 151 15.84 15.20 1.25
CA ASN A 151 15.56 15.58 -0.13
C ASN A 151 14.71 14.48 -0.76
N THR A 152 13.59 14.86 -1.35
CA THR A 152 12.69 13.96 -2.08
C THR A 152 12.45 14.50 -3.47
N GLU A 153 11.66 13.78 -4.27
CA GLU A 153 11.26 14.28 -5.57
C GLU A 153 10.38 15.54 -5.53
N HIS A 154 9.69 15.75 -4.41
CA HIS A 154 8.87 16.93 -4.15
C HIS A 154 9.63 18.06 -3.42
N GLY A 155 10.95 17.97 -3.36
CA GLY A 155 11.81 18.90 -2.62
C GLY A 155 12.15 18.42 -1.21
N VAL A 156 12.56 19.35 -0.35
CA VAL A 156 12.92 19.07 1.05
C VAL A 156 11.64 18.75 1.84
N MET A 157 11.55 17.51 2.33
CA MET A 157 10.50 17.05 3.22
C MET A 157 11.04 16.86 4.62
N TYR A 158 10.27 17.25 5.61
CA TYR A 158 10.58 17.20 7.03
C TYR A 158 9.89 16.00 7.66
N GLN A 159 10.59 15.36 8.58
CA GLN A 159 10.22 14.05 9.08
C GLN A 159 9.78 14.14 10.52
N LEU A 160 8.49 13.90 10.72
CA LEU A 160 7.83 14.05 12.01
C LEU A 160 7.46 12.68 12.55
N VAL A 161 7.70 12.46 13.84
CA VAL A 161 7.17 11.30 14.56
C VAL A 161 6.12 11.76 15.55
N HIS A 162 5.03 10.99 15.63
CA HIS A 162 3.91 11.26 16.51
C HIS A 162 3.39 9.98 17.16
N GLY A 163 3.70 9.80 18.45
CA GLY A 163 3.32 8.58 19.15
C GLY A 163 3.86 7.33 18.44
N ILE A 164 3.07 6.26 18.45
CA ILE A 164 3.42 5.00 17.78
C ILE A 164 3.21 5.01 16.25
N SER A 165 2.87 6.16 15.67
CA SER A 165 2.59 6.25 14.22
C SER A 165 3.86 6.15 13.39
N ASP A 166 3.70 5.80 12.11
CA ASP A 166 4.78 5.91 11.13
C ASP A 166 5.32 7.34 11.02
N VAL A 167 6.55 7.47 10.54
CA VAL A 167 7.18 8.77 10.26
C VAL A 167 6.35 9.53 9.23
N ILE A 168 5.91 10.75 9.53
CA ILE A 168 5.16 11.61 8.62
C ILE A 168 6.16 12.48 7.83
N LEU A 169 5.96 12.61 6.52
CA LEU A 169 6.71 13.53 5.67
C LEU A 169 5.86 14.76 5.34
N LEU A 170 6.32 15.95 5.72
CA LEU A 170 5.65 17.22 5.41
C LEU A 170 6.61 18.16 4.70
N SER A 171 6.12 18.89 3.70
CA SER A 171 6.89 19.97 3.07
C SER A 171 7.04 21.16 4.03
N LYS A 172 7.99 22.06 3.72
CA LYS A 172 8.17 23.31 4.48
C LYS A 172 6.87 24.12 4.60
N ASN A 173 6.09 24.19 3.51
CA ASN A 173 4.85 24.97 3.50
C ASN A 173 3.77 24.30 4.36
N GLN A 174 3.59 22.99 4.21
CA GLN A 174 2.65 22.24 5.07
C GLN A 174 2.97 22.45 6.55
N LEU A 175 4.24 22.38 6.96
CA LEU A 175 4.61 22.63 8.36
C LEU A 175 4.37 24.06 8.84
N LYS A 176 4.45 25.05 7.95
CA LYS A 176 4.12 26.45 8.30
C LYS A 176 2.62 26.67 8.46
N ASP A 177 1.82 25.92 7.74
CA ASP A 177 0.36 26.01 7.77
C ASP A 177 -0.24 25.26 8.97
N GLU A 178 0.50 24.30 9.55
CA GLU A 178 0.10 23.61 10.77
C GLU A 178 0.15 24.55 12.01
N PRO A 179 -0.89 24.57 12.86
CA PRO A 179 -0.98 25.47 14.01
C PRO A 179 -0.11 25.00 15.18
N PHE A 180 1.21 25.00 15.01
CA PHE A 180 2.16 24.77 16.11
C PHE A 180 2.20 25.98 17.06
N THR A 181 2.00 25.71 18.34
CA THR A 181 2.00 26.71 19.43
C THR A 181 3.36 26.88 20.08
N ALA A 182 4.26 25.91 19.92
CA ALA A 182 5.64 26.00 20.40
C ALA A 182 6.56 25.10 19.57
N CYS A 183 7.80 25.56 19.42
CA CYS A 183 8.91 24.75 18.92
C CYS A 183 10.05 24.83 19.94
N LEU A 184 10.50 23.68 20.42
CA LEU A 184 11.54 23.58 21.43
C LEU A 184 12.71 22.78 20.88
N LYS A 185 13.86 23.42 20.81
CA LYS A 185 15.13 22.76 20.54
C LYS A 185 15.59 22.07 21.82
N ILE A 186 15.95 20.79 21.72
CA ILE A 186 16.48 20.04 22.87
C ILE A 186 17.99 20.26 22.95
N ASN A 187 18.45 20.87 24.05
CA ASN A 187 19.85 21.19 24.31
C ASN A 187 20.59 20.08 25.05
N SER A 188 20.25 18.84 24.70
CA SER A 188 20.52 17.69 25.57
C SER A 188 22.00 17.43 25.86
N PRO A 189 22.34 17.06 27.11
CA PRO A 189 23.63 16.51 27.46
C PRO A 189 23.71 15.00 27.16
N VAL A 190 23.16 14.46 26.05
CA VAL A 190 23.21 13.01 25.71
C VAL A 190 24.64 12.46 25.74
N SER A 191 25.68 13.30 25.66
CA SER A 191 27.07 12.91 25.93
C SER A 191 27.25 12.16 27.26
N ASN A 192 26.38 12.40 28.25
CA ASN A 192 26.36 11.72 29.55
C ASN A 192 25.55 10.41 29.55
N GLY A 193 24.97 10.00 28.43
CA GLY A 193 24.14 8.80 28.24
C GLY A 193 22.83 8.82 29.03
N ILE A 194 22.02 7.79 28.78
CA ILE A 194 20.66 7.64 29.29
C ILE A 194 20.68 6.57 30.39
N PRO A 195 20.45 6.93 31.67
CA PRO A 195 20.49 5.97 32.76
C PRO A 195 19.25 5.07 32.74
N ILE A 196 19.42 3.78 33.02
CA ILE A 196 18.33 2.83 33.26
C ILE A 196 18.63 2.10 34.57
N ARG A 197 17.85 2.41 35.60
CA ARG A 197 18.02 1.79 36.92
C ARG A 197 17.30 0.44 36.99
N ILE A 198 18.00 -0.63 37.37
CA ILE A 198 17.44 -1.99 37.51
C ILE A 198 17.76 -2.51 38.90
N GLY A 199 16.78 -2.42 39.81
CA GLY A 199 17.00 -2.71 41.22
C GLY A 199 18.06 -1.79 41.83
N THR A 200 19.19 -2.35 42.26
CA THR A 200 20.36 -1.59 42.73
C THR A 200 21.40 -1.32 41.64
N GLY A 201 21.29 -1.98 40.48
CA GLY A 201 22.16 -1.78 39.32
C GLY A 201 21.79 -0.58 38.47
N MET A 202 22.72 -0.16 37.62
CA MET A 202 22.56 0.97 36.69
C MET A 202 23.17 0.63 35.33
N LEU A 203 22.34 0.66 34.28
CA LEU A 203 22.82 0.71 32.91
C LEU A 203 22.86 2.17 32.44
N LYS A 204 23.71 2.42 31.46
CA LYS A 204 23.79 3.67 30.71
C LYS A 204 23.78 3.36 29.22
N LEU A 205 22.80 3.89 28.51
CA LEU A 205 22.72 3.79 27.05
C LEU A 205 23.30 5.04 26.40
N ASP A 206 23.84 4.90 25.19
CA ASP A 206 24.20 6.05 24.36
C ASP A 206 22.96 6.76 23.79
N LYS A 207 21.97 5.99 23.35
CA LYS A 207 20.70 6.47 22.80
C LYS A 207 19.62 5.40 22.93
N VAL A 208 18.36 5.79 22.80
CA VAL A 208 17.22 4.84 22.70
C VAL A 208 16.62 4.79 21.30
N PHE A 209 17.03 5.65 20.38
CA PHE A 209 16.56 5.57 19.01
C PHE A 209 17.68 5.80 18.01
N ASN A 210 17.52 5.22 16.84
CA ASN A 210 18.36 5.48 15.69
C ASN A 210 17.48 5.86 14.51
N TYR A 211 17.99 6.76 13.69
CA TYR A 211 17.27 7.25 12.53
C TYR A 211 18.08 6.97 11.26
N PHE A 212 17.49 6.25 10.33
CA PHE A 212 18.01 6.10 8.98
C PHE A 212 17.37 7.13 8.07
N ALA A 213 18.07 8.25 7.86
CA ALA A 213 17.63 9.33 6.96
C ALA A 213 17.19 8.82 5.60
N LYS A 214 17.90 7.81 5.09
CA LYS A 214 17.59 7.20 3.82
C LYS A 214 18.01 5.74 3.81
N LEU A 215 17.05 4.86 3.61
CA LEU A 215 17.27 3.44 3.35
C LEU A 215 17.20 3.19 1.84
N VAL A 216 18.31 2.74 1.26
CA VAL A 216 18.51 2.61 -0.20
C VAL A 216 18.59 1.16 -0.62
N GLY A 217 17.80 0.78 -1.63
CA GLY A 217 17.98 -0.47 -2.38
C GLY A 217 17.55 -1.71 -1.62
N THR A 218 18.28 -2.80 -1.85
CA THR A 218 18.02 -4.14 -1.30
C THR A 218 18.95 -4.59 -0.19
N GLY A 219 19.84 -3.70 0.25
CA GLY A 219 20.79 -3.98 1.32
C GLY A 219 20.16 -3.99 2.71
N LYS A 220 20.89 -4.59 3.66
CA LYS A 220 20.63 -4.41 5.09
C LYS A 220 21.23 -3.10 5.56
N ALA A 221 20.47 -2.29 6.27
CA ALA A 221 21.01 -1.17 7.04
C ALA A 221 21.29 -1.61 8.47
N GLN A 222 22.32 -1.03 9.09
CA GLN A 222 22.75 -1.41 10.43
C GLN A 222 22.90 -0.20 11.34
N CYS A 223 22.47 -0.34 12.58
CA CYS A 223 22.76 0.62 13.64
C CYS A 223 23.19 -0.09 14.92
N ARG A 224 23.89 0.63 15.78
CA ARG A 224 24.41 0.13 17.06
C ARG A 224 23.83 0.96 18.20
N TYR A 225 23.53 0.27 19.29
CA TYR A 225 23.24 0.87 20.59
C TYR A 225 24.30 0.37 21.57
N SER A 226 24.97 1.30 22.24
CA SER A 226 25.96 0.99 23.25
C SER A 226 25.32 0.98 24.63
N ILE A 227 25.50 -0.11 25.36
CA ILE A 227 25.00 -0.27 26.72
C ILE A 227 26.22 -0.49 27.62
N LYS A 228 26.33 0.31 28.69
CA LYS A 228 27.36 0.14 29.71
C LYS A 228 26.73 -0.11 31.07
N ASN A 229 27.22 -1.09 31.82
CA ASN A 229 26.91 -1.20 33.22
C ASN A 229 27.77 -0.21 34.01
N THR A 230 27.14 0.81 34.59
CA THR A 230 27.80 1.82 35.43
C THR A 230 27.49 1.62 36.91
N GLY A 231 26.72 0.60 37.26
CA GLY A 231 26.43 0.21 38.64
C GLY A 231 27.49 -0.72 39.21
N GLU A 232 27.31 -1.11 40.48
CA GLU A 232 28.22 -2.01 41.21
C GLU A 232 27.83 -3.49 41.10
N THR A 233 26.63 -3.79 40.58
CA THR A 233 26.07 -5.13 40.47
C THR A 233 26.01 -5.59 39.02
N ALA A 234 26.18 -6.88 38.79
CA ALA A 234 26.03 -7.47 37.46
C ALA A 234 24.57 -7.35 36.96
N ILE A 235 24.41 -7.15 35.65
CA ILE A 235 23.10 -7.03 35.00
C ILE A 235 23.05 -7.99 33.81
N LEU A 236 22.05 -8.86 33.81
CA LEU A 236 21.74 -9.76 32.70
C LEU A 236 20.86 -9.02 31.68
N ILE A 237 21.39 -8.80 30.48
CA ILE A 237 20.65 -8.29 29.33
C ILE A 237 19.99 -9.47 28.62
N GLY A 238 18.67 -9.50 28.62
CA GLY A 238 17.88 -10.50 27.91
C GLY A 238 17.97 -10.36 26.40
N ARG A 239 17.58 -11.41 25.67
CA ARG A 239 17.56 -11.39 24.20
C ARG A 239 16.63 -10.26 23.71
N PRO A 240 17.07 -9.37 22.79
CA PRO A 240 16.20 -8.32 22.28
C PRO A 240 15.12 -8.90 21.35
N GLU A 241 13.92 -8.33 21.39
CA GLU A 241 12.77 -8.76 20.58
C GLU A 241 12.29 -7.60 19.71
N ALA A 242 12.26 -7.79 18.39
CA ALA A 242 11.82 -6.75 17.45
C ALA A 242 10.33 -6.89 17.08
N SER A 243 9.68 -5.76 16.79
CA SER A 243 8.27 -5.70 16.35
C SER A 243 8.00 -6.30 14.97
N CYS A 244 8.99 -6.26 14.07
CA CYS A 244 8.88 -6.73 12.69
C CYS A 244 10.00 -7.72 12.36
N SER A 245 9.71 -8.73 11.53
CA SER A 245 10.71 -9.65 10.98
C SER A 245 11.74 -8.96 10.07
N CYS A 246 11.46 -7.74 9.64
CA CYS A 246 12.36 -6.89 8.89
C CYS A 246 13.47 -6.27 9.76
N THR A 247 13.32 -6.26 11.09
CA THR A 247 14.32 -5.73 12.03
C THR A 247 14.87 -6.87 12.88
N VAL A 248 16.16 -7.14 12.76
CA VAL A 248 16.81 -8.29 13.40
C VAL A 248 17.91 -7.81 14.33
N PRO A 249 17.75 -7.96 15.66
CA PRO A 249 18.84 -7.84 16.60
C PRO A 249 19.83 -9.00 16.42
N GLU A 250 21.12 -8.70 16.27
CA GLU A 250 22.14 -9.76 16.10
C GLU A 250 22.48 -10.49 17.40
N MET A 251 22.10 -9.93 18.54
CA MET A 251 22.25 -10.54 19.86
C MET A 251 21.23 -11.68 20.04
N ASN A 252 21.69 -12.92 19.83
CA ASN A 252 20.84 -14.12 19.84
C ASN A 252 20.82 -14.88 21.18
N LYS A 253 21.55 -14.39 22.20
CA LYS A 253 21.63 -14.96 23.54
C LYS A 253 21.70 -13.84 24.58
N GLU A 254 21.41 -14.19 25.83
CA GLU A 254 21.54 -13.27 26.96
C GLU A 254 23.02 -12.95 27.22
N VAL A 255 23.27 -11.73 27.71
CA VAL A 255 24.62 -11.24 28.02
C VAL A 255 24.64 -10.74 29.46
N LEU A 256 25.52 -11.29 30.28
CA LEU A 256 25.77 -10.77 31.63
C LEU A 256 26.84 -9.68 31.51
N LEU A 257 26.55 -8.47 32.00
CA LEU A 257 27.51 -7.38 32.12
C LEU A 257 27.89 -7.16 33.57
N GLU A 258 29.17 -7.34 33.87
CA GLU A 258 29.76 -6.96 35.14
C GLU A 258 29.92 -5.43 35.25
N SER A 259 30.24 -4.95 36.45
CA SER A 259 30.44 -3.51 36.69
C SER A 259 31.52 -2.94 35.76
N GLY A 260 31.19 -1.85 35.07
CA GLY A 260 32.08 -1.16 34.13
C GLY A 260 32.11 -1.74 32.72
N GLU A 261 31.53 -2.93 32.48
CA GLU A 261 31.52 -3.56 31.16
C GLU A 261 30.53 -2.90 30.20
N SER A 262 30.82 -3.02 28.91
CA SER A 262 30.00 -2.50 27.82
C SER A 262 29.68 -3.57 26.80
N HIS A 263 28.52 -3.43 26.16
CA HIS A 263 28.08 -4.26 25.07
C HIS A 263 27.44 -3.42 23.96
N GLU A 264 27.57 -3.87 22.72
CA GLU A 264 26.89 -3.27 21.59
C GLU A 264 25.77 -4.17 21.11
N ILE A 265 24.56 -3.61 21.01
CA ILE A 265 23.45 -4.27 20.33
C ILE A 265 23.43 -3.77 18.89
N LEU A 266 23.83 -4.64 17.97
CA LEU A 266 23.75 -4.40 16.52
C LEU A 266 22.36 -4.78 16.03
N ILE A 267 21.67 -3.83 15.42
CA ILE A 267 20.37 -4.02 14.80
C ILE A 267 20.54 -3.96 13.28
N SER A 268 20.09 -5.01 12.60
CA SER A 268 20.05 -5.11 11.14
C SER A 268 18.62 -4.93 10.63
N VAL A 269 18.38 -3.89 9.84
CA VAL A 269 17.09 -3.65 9.17
C VAL A 269 17.18 -4.11 7.73
N SER A 270 16.30 -5.04 7.37
CA SER A 270 16.13 -5.63 6.04
C SER A 270 14.89 -5.06 5.35
N HIS A 271 14.60 -5.58 4.17
CA HIS A 271 13.45 -5.19 3.36
C HIS A 271 12.11 -5.17 4.09
N THR A 272 11.43 -4.02 4.02
CA THR A 272 10.01 -3.85 4.28
C THR A 272 9.34 -3.24 3.06
N THR A 273 8.08 -3.59 2.79
CA THR A 273 7.27 -2.96 1.73
C THR A 273 6.87 -1.52 2.07
N SER A 274 6.98 -1.12 3.34
CA SER A 274 6.65 0.23 3.77
C SER A 274 7.71 1.26 3.35
N ARG A 275 7.25 2.43 2.88
CA ARG A 275 8.09 3.61 2.59
C ARG A 275 8.62 4.25 3.87
N LEU A 276 7.92 4.06 4.98
CA LEU A 276 8.22 4.66 6.28
C LEU A 276 8.45 3.53 7.29
N LEU A 277 9.49 3.68 8.09
CA LEU A 277 9.91 2.68 9.06
C LEU A 277 9.74 3.25 10.47
N HIS A 278 9.00 2.53 11.30
CA HIS A 278 8.96 2.70 12.75
C HIS A 278 8.95 1.30 13.37
N GLU A 279 10.07 0.95 14.00
CA GLU A 279 10.24 -0.37 14.62
C GLU A 279 10.69 -0.23 16.06
N THR A 280 10.19 -1.11 16.92
CA THR A 280 10.55 -1.18 18.33
C THR A 280 11.34 -2.44 18.61
N ILE A 281 12.37 -2.32 19.44
CA ILE A 281 13.15 -3.44 19.97
C ILE A 281 13.00 -3.42 21.49
N ASP A 282 12.36 -4.44 22.02
CA ASP A 282 12.09 -4.62 23.44
C ASP A 282 13.24 -5.38 24.09
N ILE A 283 13.75 -4.86 25.21
CA ILE A 283 14.86 -5.46 25.95
C ILE A 283 14.47 -5.55 27.41
N LYS A 284 14.45 -6.78 27.92
CA LYS A 284 14.30 -7.06 29.35
C LYS A 284 15.66 -7.27 29.98
N CYS A 285 16.00 -6.46 30.98
CA CYS A 285 17.19 -6.63 31.78
C CYS A 285 16.83 -7.06 33.21
N THR A 286 17.68 -7.88 33.83
CA THR A 286 17.49 -8.39 35.19
C THR A 286 18.76 -8.24 35.99
N GLU A 287 18.66 -7.70 37.21
CA GLU A 287 19.76 -7.73 38.18
C GLU A 287 19.69 -9.06 38.96
N PRO A 288 20.61 -10.03 38.74
CA PRO A 288 20.48 -11.38 39.30
C PRO A 288 20.44 -11.40 40.84
N LYS A 289 21.19 -10.49 41.48
CA LYS A 289 21.29 -10.41 42.95
C LYS A 289 19.95 -10.03 43.60
N SER A 290 19.23 -9.06 43.04
CA SER A 290 17.93 -8.62 43.59
C SER A 290 16.73 -9.30 42.94
N LYS A 291 16.95 -9.99 41.81
CA LYS A 291 15.91 -10.57 40.93
C LYS A 291 14.92 -9.54 40.38
N LYS A 292 15.25 -8.24 40.45
CA LYS A 292 14.44 -7.19 39.84
C LYS A 292 14.74 -7.12 38.35
N SER A 293 13.68 -7.01 37.55
CA SER A 293 13.78 -6.81 36.11
C SER A 293 13.20 -5.46 35.71
N LYS A 294 13.67 -4.93 34.60
CA LYS A 294 13.10 -3.77 33.92
C LYS A 294 13.13 -3.99 32.42
N GLU A 295 12.09 -3.53 31.75
CA GLU A 295 12.01 -3.54 30.30
C GLU A 295 12.16 -2.11 29.80
N PHE A 296 12.90 -1.94 28.71
CA PHE A 296 12.98 -0.68 27.98
C PHE A 296 12.96 -0.96 26.48
N LYS A 297 12.59 0.07 25.72
CA LYS A 297 12.45 0.00 24.27
C LYS A 297 13.55 0.79 23.59
N LEU A 298 14.08 0.23 22.50
CA LEU A 298 14.86 0.95 21.50
C LEU A 298 13.99 1.16 20.25
N PHE A 299 14.21 2.24 19.52
CA PHE A 299 13.43 2.58 18.34
C PHE A 299 14.32 2.71 17.11
N VAL A 300 13.87 2.18 15.99
CA VAL A 300 14.49 2.39 14.70
C VAL A 300 13.48 3.06 13.80
N PHE A 301 13.86 4.25 13.34
CA PHE A 301 13.06 5.05 12.43
C PHE A 301 13.77 5.14 11.09
N GLY A 302 13.01 5.35 10.02
CA GLY A 302 13.64 5.65 8.74
C GLY A 302 12.66 5.94 7.61
N HIS A 303 13.22 6.45 6.52
CA HIS A 303 12.52 6.60 5.27
C HIS A 303 13.19 5.74 4.20
N ARG A 304 12.41 4.84 3.60
CA ARG A 304 12.87 4.01 2.50
C ARG A 304 12.53 4.66 1.18
N VAL A 305 13.57 4.83 0.39
CA VAL A 305 13.41 5.30 -0.99
C VAL A 305 13.22 4.06 -1.84
N ILE A 306 11.96 3.80 -2.15
CA ILE A 306 11.57 2.83 -3.17
C ILE A 306 12.15 3.37 -4.49
N GLY A 307 12.89 2.53 -5.22
CA GLY A 307 13.42 2.87 -6.54
C GLY A 307 12.29 2.93 -7.57
N ALA A 308 12.40 2.13 -8.62
CA ALA A 308 11.34 1.95 -9.60
C ALA A 308 9.98 1.58 -8.95
N GLU A 309 8.96 2.43 -9.16
CA GLU A 309 7.61 2.21 -8.62
C GLU A 309 6.71 1.56 -9.68
N LEU A 310 6.14 0.40 -9.34
CA LEU A 310 5.32 -0.42 -10.24
C LEU A 310 3.85 -0.39 -9.82
N TYR A 311 2.97 0.05 -10.70
CA TYR A 311 1.52 0.11 -10.45
C TYR A 311 0.68 -0.35 -11.66
N PRO A 312 -0.26 -1.31 -11.48
CA PRO A 312 -0.48 -2.09 -10.27
C PRO A 312 0.70 -3.04 -9.98
N SER A 313 0.87 -3.45 -8.71
CA SER A 313 1.91 -4.40 -8.28
C SER A 313 1.58 -5.87 -8.57
N GLN A 314 0.40 -6.14 -9.12
CA GLN A 314 -0.06 -7.45 -9.60
C GLN A 314 -1.00 -7.23 -10.81
N LEU A 315 -0.99 -8.17 -11.76
CA LEU A 315 -1.95 -8.18 -12.86
C LEU A 315 -2.98 -9.30 -12.72
N ASP A 316 -4.25 -8.91 -12.65
CA ASP A 316 -5.38 -9.83 -12.77
C ASP A 316 -6.10 -9.62 -14.10
N PHE A 317 -6.03 -10.61 -14.98
CA PHE A 317 -6.73 -10.58 -16.27
C PHE A 317 -8.18 -11.07 -16.16
N GLY A 318 -8.60 -11.58 -15.00
CA GLY A 318 -9.90 -12.17 -14.76
C GLY A 318 -10.11 -13.45 -15.57
N THR A 319 -11.37 -13.73 -15.90
CA THR A 319 -11.72 -14.84 -16.79
C THR A 319 -11.51 -14.46 -18.25
N VAL A 320 -10.75 -15.26 -18.98
CA VAL A 320 -10.40 -15.06 -20.40
C VAL A 320 -10.90 -16.24 -21.23
N GLY A 321 -11.65 -15.95 -22.29
CA GLY A 321 -12.13 -16.96 -23.23
C GLY A 321 -10.99 -17.57 -24.06
N LEU A 322 -11.16 -18.82 -24.49
CA LEU A 322 -10.20 -19.48 -25.37
C LEU A 322 -10.06 -18.71 -26.69
N GLY A 323 -8.83 -18.28 -26.99
CA GLY A 323 -8.51 -17.49 -28.19
C GLY A 323 -8.87 -16.01 -28.12
N GLU A 324 -9.51 -15.55 -27.04
CA GLU A 324 -9.75 -14.13 -26.78
C GLU A 324 -8.48 -13.46 -26.23
N THR A 325 -8.37 -12.15 -26.45
CA THR A 325 -7.29 -11.34 -25.88
C THR A 325 -7.84 -10.47 -24.76
N SER A 326 -7.18 -10.47 -23.61
CA SER A 326 -7.45 -9.57 -22.48
C SER A 326 -6.24 -8.68 -22.25
N ALA A 327 -6.45 -7.36 -22.18
CA ALA A 327 -5.37 -6.37 -22.07
C ALA A 327 -5.30 -5.78 -20.66
N ARG A 328 -4.09 -5.54 -20.15
CA ARG A 328 -3.81 -4.80 -18.91
C ARG A 328 -2.63 -3.86 -19.11
N ILE A 329 -2.55 -2.82 -18.28
CA ILE A 329 -1.47 -1.84 -18.33
C ILE A 329 -0.81 -1.78 -16.97
N VAL A 330 0.52 -1.78 -16.96
CA VAL A 330 1.34 -1.48 -15.80
C VAL A 330 2.15 -0.23 -16.06
N THR A 331 2.24 0.61 -15.05
CA THR A 331 3.05 1.82 -15.05
C THR A 331 4.28 1.58 -14.19
N LEU A 332 5.45 1.83 -14.75
CA LEU A 332 6.70 1.87 -14.04
C LEU A 332 7.24 3.30 -14.05
N SER A 333 7.40 3.93 -12.89
CA SER A 333 7.81 5.33 -12.77
C SER A 333 9.21 5.45 -12.18
N GLU A 334 10.04 6.30 -12.79
CA GLU A 334 11.25 6.84 -12.17
C GLU A 334 10.91 7.82 -11.04
N ASN A 335 11.87 8.01 -10.15
CA ASN A 335 11.86 9.11 -9.19
C ASN A 335 13.20 9.87 -9.24
N ASN A 336 13.25 11.03 -8.59
CA ASN A 336 14.45 11.89 -8.60
C ASN A 336 15.70 11.24 -8.02
N GLU A 337 15.58 10.11 -7.32
CA GLU A 337 16.69 9.42 -6.69
C GLU A 337 17.09 8.11 -7.37
N ASP A 338 16.34 7.70 -8.38
CA ASP A 338 16.49 6.45 -9.11
C ASP A 338 15.87 6.57 -10.51
N GLN A 339 16.69 7.07 -11.43
CA GLN A 339 16.41 7.05 -12.87
C GLN A 339 16.94 5.74 -13.45
N PHE A 340 16.17 5.13 -14.36
CA PHE A 340 16.49 3.83 -14.91
C PHE A 340 15.89 3.61 -16.29
N GLU A 341 16.47 2.65 -17.00
CA GLU A 341 15.93 2.12 -18.24
C GLU A 341 15.48 0.68 -18.04
N ILE A 342 14.39 0.30 -18.69
CA ILE A 342 13.99 -1.10 -18.79
C ILE A 342 14.96 -1.79 -19.75
N LYS A 343 15.74 -2.75 -19.25
CA LYS A 343 16.67 -3.57 -20.04
C LYS A 343 15.96 -4.71 -20.74
N ALA A 344 15.06 -5.38 -20.04
CA ALA A 344 14.35 -6.54 -20.54
C ALA A 344 13.04 -6.74 -19.77
N ILE A 345 12.06 -7.34 -20.44
CA ILE A 345 10.85 -7.87 -19.81
C ILE A 345 10.77 -9.34 -20.22
N ASP A 346 10.81 -10.22 -19.24
CA ASP A 346 10.70 -11.66 -19.42
C ASP A 346 9.33 -12.14 -18.93
N VAL A 347 8.56 -12.72 -19.85
CA VAL A 347 7.23 -13.28 -19.59
C VAL A 347 7.27 -14.81 -19.49
N GLY A 348 8.45 -15.45 -19.61
CA GLY A 348 8.59 -16.90 -19.60
C GLY A 348 7.70 -17.60 -20.62
N ASP A 349 7.05 -18.69 -20.21
CA ASP A 349 6.11 -19.48 -21.02
C ASP A 349 4.66 -18.94 -20.98
N LEU A 350 4.45 -17.74 -20.43
CA LEU A 350 3.12 -17.17 -20.29
C LEU A 350 2.54 -16.81 -21.67
N PRO A 351 1.23 -16.99 -21.89
CA PRO A 351 0.57 -16.67 -23.16
C PRO A 351 0.31 -15.15 -23.27
N ILE A 352 1.36 -14.35 -23.02
CA ILE A 352 1.31 -12.89 -22.93
C ILE A 352 2.27 -12.29 -23.94
N THR A 353 1.81 -11.24 -24.61
CA THR A 353 2.67 -10.32 -25.37
C THR A 353 2.67 -8.96 -24.70
N PHE A 354 3.69 -8.15 -24.96
CA PHE A 354 3.77 -6.81 -24.36
C PHE A 354 4.28 -5.74 -25.32
N LYS A 355 3.93 -4.49 -25.02
CA LYS A 355 4.47 -3.29 -25.65
C LYS A 355 4.78 -2.25 -24.59
N THR A 356 5.88 -1.52 -24.75
CA THR A 356 6.33 -0.50 -23.79
C THR A 356 6.34 0.87 -24.45
N GLU A 357 5.75 1.84 -23.77
CA GLU A 357 5.75 3.25 -24.16
C GLU A 357 6.43 4.06 -23.05
N ALA A 358 7.49 4.80 -23.38
CA ALA A 358 8.13 5.72 -22.46
C ALA A 358 7.59 7.13 -22.69
N SER A 359 7.21 7.79 -21.61
CA SER A 359 6.83 9.21 -21.60
C SER A 359 7.61 9.94 -20.51
N CYS A 360 7.97 11.20 -20.73
CA CYS A 360 8.46 12.05 -19.65
C CYS A 360 7.27 12.66 -18.92
N ALA A 361 7.34 12.80 -17.60
CA ALA A 361 6.37 13.60 -16.87
C ALA A 361 6.55 15.08 -17.25
N ASP A 362 5.46 15.75 -17.67
CA ASP A 362 5.45 17.14 -18.17
C ASP A 362 5.79 18.24 -17.13
N SER A 363 6.36 17.88 -15.98
CA SER A 363 6.65 18.83 -14.89
C SER A 363 8.13 19.20 -14.84
N ALA A 364 8.39 20.48 -15.12
CA ALA A 364 9.66 21.09 -15.53
C ALA A 364 10.80 21.17 -14.48
N ILE A 365 11.05 20.15 -13.67
CA ILE A 365 12.22 20.19 -12.75
C ILE A 365 13.16 18.98 -12.86
N ASN A 366 12.73 17.83 -13.36
CA ASN A 366 13.63 16.74 -13.79
C ASN A 366 12.79 15.85 -14.71
N SER A 367 13.24 15.59 -15.94
CA SER A 367 12.49 14.81 -16.93
C SER A 367 12.39 13.32 -16.55
N LEU A 368 11.62 13.00 -15.51
CA LEU A 368 11.43 11.64 -15.01
C LEU A 368 10.64 10.83 -16.03
N LYS A 369 11.16 9.65 -16.38
CA LYS A 369 10.51 8.72 -17.29
C LYS A 369 9.41 7.95 -16.55
N ARG A 370 8.31 7.75 -17.26
CA ARG A 370 7.24 6.84 -16.92
C ARG A 370 7.04 5.89 -18.09
N TYR A 371 7.17 4.60 -17.80
CA TYR A 371 6.95 3.53 -18.75
C TYR A 371 5.54 2.97 -18.57
N LYS A 372 4.72 3.02 -19.61
CA LYS A 372 3.47 2.25 -19.69
C LYS A 372 3.75 0.97 -20.44
N ILE A 373 3.55 -0.15 -19.78
CA ILE A 373 3.73 -1.49 -20.34
C ILE A 373 2.33 -2.09 -20.53
N HIS A 374 1.94 -2.25 -21.78
CA HIS A 374 0.71 -2.89 -22.19
C HIS A 374 0.96 -4.39 -22.29
N PHE A 375 0.23 -5.19 -21.51
CA PHE A 375 0.26 -6.65 -21.55
C PHE A 375 -1.03 -7.17 -22.16
N ASP A 376 -0.91 -7.96 -23.22
CA ASP A 376 -2.02 -8.62 -23.91
C ASP A 376 -1.92 -10.14 -23.67
N LEU A 377 -2.83 -10.69 -22.88
CA LEU A 377 -2.95 -12.12 -22.62
C LEU A 377 -3.89 -12.77 -23.63
N LYS A 378 -3.43 -13.84 -24.28
CA LYS A 378 -4.25 -14.62 -25.22
C LYS A 378 -4.19 -16.10 -24.92
N ALA A 379 -5.23 -16.64 -24.28
CA ALA A 379 -5.29 -18.02 -23.81
C ALA A 379 -5.46 -19.05 -24.95
N VAL A 380 -4.43 -19.26 -25.77
CA VAL A 380 -4.41 -20.26 -26.85
C VAL A 380 -3.71 -21.51 -26.37
N GLY A 381 -4.41 -22.65 -26.35
CA GLY A 381 -3.84 -23.94 -25.94
C GLY A 381 -3.71 -24.13 -24.43
N ASN A 382 -4.01 -23.11 -23.62
CA ASN A 382 -4.09 -23.24 -22.17
C ASN A 382 -5.28 -24.13 -21.75
N LYS A 383 -5.08 -24.93 -20.70
CA LYS A 383 -6.16 -25.74 -20.10
C LYS A 383 -7.17 -24.84 -19.38
N PRO A 384 -8.48 -25.14 -19.41
CA PRO A 384 -9.46 -24.41 -18.61
C PRO A 384 -9.14 -24.46 -17.11
N GLY A 385 -9.48 -23.38 -16.38
CA GLY A 385 -9.24 -23.23 -14.95
C GLY A 385 -8.27 -22.09 -14.62
N ASN A 386 -7.86 -22.01 -13.35
CA ASN A 386 -7.00 -20.94 -12.83
C ASN A 386 -5.53 -21.14 -13.21
N HIS A 387 -4.87 -20.05 -13.55
CA HIS A 387 -3.45 -19.98 -13.86
C HIS A 387 -2.81 -18.85 -13.06
N LEU A 388 -1.59 -19.10 -12.60
CA LEU A 388 -0.73 -18.16 -11.91
C LEU A 388 0.60 -18.10 -12.63
N GLY A 389 1.27 -16.95 -12.56
CA GLY A 389 2.58 -16.76 -13.16
C GLY A 389 3.24 -15.50 -12.67
N GLU A 390 4.42 -15.21 -13.19
CA GLU A 390 5.19 -14.03 -12.84
C GLU A 390 5.86 -13.47 -14.10
N ILE A 391 5.96 -12.14 -14.17
CA ILE A 391 6.69 -11.41 -15.21
C ILE A 391 7.87 -10.72 -14.55
N SER A 392 9.08 -10.88 -15.10
CA SER A 392 10.28 -10.23 -14.59
C SER A 392 10.63 -8.99 -15.43
N ILE A 393 10.70 -7.82 -14.81
CA ILE A 393 11.08 -6.56 -15.45
C ILE A 393 12.48 -6.19 -14.96
N VAL A 394 13.49 -6.33 -15.83
CA VAL A 394 14.89 -6.02 -15.53
C VAL A 394 15.17 -4.57 -15.87
N THR A 395 15.76 -3.81 -14.94
CA THR A 395 16.05 -2.38 -15.13
C THR A 395 17.53 -2.04 -14.87
N THR A 396 17.95 -0.82 -15.24
CA THR A 396 19.24 -0.25 -14.84
C THR A 396 19.20 0.41 -13.45
N SER A 397 18.08 0.36 -12.73
CA SER A 397 17.93 0.99 -11.42
C SER A 397 19.05 0.55 -10.48
N ALA A 398 19.66 1.52 -9.81
CA ALA A 398 20.68 1.25 -8.79
C ALA A 398 20.07 0.64 -7.51
N ARG A 399 18.74 0.70 -7.38
CA ARG A 399 17.99 0.29 -6.19
C ARG A 399 17.16 -0.98 -6.41
N THR A 400 16.71 -1.19 -7.64
CA THR A 400 15.73 -2.21 -8.03
C THR A 400 16.10 -2.82 -9.39
N GLY A 401 17.15 -3.64 -9.43
CA GLY A 401 17.64 -4.22 -10.68
C GLY A 401 16.65 -5.16 -11.38
N THR A 402 15.77 -5.83 -10.64
CA THR A 402 14.70 -6.68 -11.20
C THR A 402 13.44 -6.56 -10.36
N LEU A 403 12.31 -6.29 -11.02
CA LEU A 403 10.98 -6.29 -10.44
C LEU A 403 10.27 -7.57 -10.86
N VAL A 404 9.58 -8.22 -9.92
CA VAL A 404 8.72 -9.37 -10.20
C VAL A 404 7.28 -8.92 -10.10
N LEU A 405 6.51 -9.12 -11.17
CA LEU A 405 5.10 -8.77 -11.29
C LEU A 405 4.28 -10.07 -11.31
N PRO A 406 3.61 -10.42 -10.21
CA PRO A 406 2.71 -11.57 -10.17
C PRO A 406 1.53 -11.36 -11.11
N ILE A 407 1.10 -12.44 -11.75
CA ILE A 407 -0.06 -12.45 -12.61
C ILE A 407 -1.04 -13.57 -12.25
N MET A 408 -2.32 -13.33 -12.51
CA MET A 408 -3.36 -14.35 -12.41
C MET A 408 -4.42 -14.19 -13.48
N TYR A 409 -4.98 -15.32 -13.91
CA TYR A 409 -6.09 -15.38 -14.85
C TYR A 409 -6.81 -16.72 -14.78
N GLU A 410 -8.07 -16.75 -15.20
CA GLU A 410 -8.84 -17.98 -15.35
C GLU A 410 -9.14 -18.20 -16.84
N VAL A 411 -8.84 -19.39 -17.37
CA VAL A 411 -9.24 -19.77 -18.72
C VAL A 411 -10.64 -20.37 -18.67
N ALA A 412 -11.58 -19.70 -19.34
CA ALA A 412 -12.96 -20.14 -19.39
C ALA A 412 -13.10 -21.54 -19.99
N LYS A 413 -14.05 -22.33 -19.47
CA LYS A 413 -14.44 -23.59 -20.12
C LYS A 413 -15.11 -23.27 -21.45
N PRO A 414 -14.75 -23.95 -22.56
CA PRO A 414 -15.39 -23.69 -23.85
C PRO A 414 -16.91 -23.90 -23.83
N VAL A 415 -17.37 -24.85 -23.02
CA VAL A 415 -18.80 -25.14 -22.77
C VAL A 415 -18.99 -25.50 -21.30
N GLN A 416 -20.12 -25.10 -20.73
CA GLN A 416 -20.54 -25.51 -19.39
C GLN A 416 -22.05 -25.80 -19.31
N ALA A 417 -22.43 -26.64 -18.36
CA ALA A 417 -23.82 -26.93 -18.01
C ALA A 417 -24.20 -26.23 -16.70
N VAL A 418 -25.37 -25.59 -16.68
CA VAL A 418 -25.92 -24.90 -15.51
C VAL A 418 -27.36 -25.40 -15.26
N PRO A 419 -27.63 -26.11 -14.16
CA PRO A 419 -26.66 -26.54 -13.15
C PRO A 419 -25.68 -27.60 -13.70
N SER A 420 -24.50 -27.70 -13.07
CA SER A 420 -23.47 -28.68 -13.47
C SER A 420 -23.76 -30.10 -12.97
N THR A 421 -24.71 -30.25 -12.04
CA THR A 421 -25.28 -31.51 -11.55
C THR A 421 -26.80 -31.36 -11.53
N VAL A 422 -27.52 -32.37 -11.98
CA VAL A 422 -28.99 -32.38 -11.91
C VAL A 422 -29.44 -33.18 -10.70
N ALA A 423 -30.11 -32.51 -9.77
CA ALA A 423 -30.82 -33.19 -8.70
C ALA A 423 -32.30 -33.21 -9.07
N PHE A 424 -32.83 -34.40 -9.36
CA PHE A 424 -34.27 -34.57 -9.38
C PHE A 424 -34.73 -34.66 -7.93
N ALA A 425 -35.78 -33.91 -7.58
CA ALA A 425 -36.44 -34.02 -6.28
C ALA A 425 -36.94 -35.46 -6.02
N GLN A 426 -37.55 -35.71 -4.86
CA GLN A 426 -38.13 -37.00 -4.55
C GLN A 426 -39.25 -37.35 -5.55
N VAL A 427 -39.18 -38.54 -6.17
CA VAL A 427 -40.13 -38.99 -7.20
C VAL A 427 -40.74 -40.33 -6.77
N GLY A 428 -42.06 -40.50 -6.86
CA GLY A 428 -42.71 -41.79 -6.59
C GLY A 428 -42.47 -42.80 -7.70
N VAL A 429 -42.41 -44.11 -7.39
CA VAL A 429 -42.39 -45.16 -8.42
C VAL A 429 -43.60 -45.01 -9.37
N GLY A 430 -43.33 -44.98 -10.68
CA GLY A 430 -44.33 -44.77 -11.73
C GLY A 430 -44.46 -43.33 -12.19
N ASP A 431 -44.01 -42.36 -11.39
CA ASP A 431 -44.09 -40.94 -11.71
C ASP A 431 -42.97 -40.48 -12.67
N THR A 432 -43.16 -39.28 -13.22
CA THR A 432 -42.13 -38.60 -14.01
C THR A 432 -41.74 -37.27 -13.39
N SER A 433 -40.44 -36.94 -13.41
CA SER A 433 -39.92 -35.63 -13.00
C SER A 433 -39.12 -34.99 -14.14
N THR A 434 -39.18 -33.67 -14.23
CA THR A 434 -38.56 -32.91 -15.32
C THR A 434 -37.69 -31.80 -14.77
N GLU A 435 -36.43 -31.76 -15.20
CA GLU A 435 -35.45 -30.73 -14.82
C GLU A 435 -34.87 -30.04 -16.04
N LYS A 436 -34.46 -28.78 -15.87
CA LYS A 436 -33.89 -27.97 -16.97
C LYS A 436 -32.42 -27.67 -16.72
N ILE A 437 -31.64 -27.79 -17.78
CA ILE A 437 -30.22 -27.43 -17.80
C ILE A 437 -30.01 -26.42 -18.92
N GLN A 438 -29.22 -25.39 -18.65
CA GLN A 438 -28.70 -24.47 -19.65
C GLN A 438 -27.28 -24.87 -20.04
N ILE A 439 -27.06 -25.07 -21.34
CA ILE A 439 -25.73 -25.21 -21.92
C ILE A 439 -25.27 -23.84 -22.39
N ILE A 440 -24.20 -23.36 -21.75
CA ILE A 440 -23.60 -22.06 -22.02
C ILE A 440 -22.31 -22.28 -22.80
N THR A 441 -22.20 -21.65 -23.97
CA THR A 441 -20.96 -21.54 -24.74
C THR A 441 -20.44 -20.11 -24.67
N HIS A 442 -19.12 -19.94 -24.56
CA HIS A 442 -18.50 -18.62 -24.35
C HIS A 442 -18.45 -17.74 -25.61
N ASN A 443 -18.33 -18.33 -26.80
CA ASN A 443 -18.07 -17.58 -28.04
C ASN A 443 -19.34 -17.18 -28.83
N GLN A 444 -20.54 -17.40 -28.27
CA GLN A 444 -21.85 -17.20 -28.92
C GLN A 444 -22.00 -17.80 -30.33
N GLN A 445 -21.09 -18.69 -30.76
CA GLN A 445 -21.19 -19.31 -32.07
C GLN A 445 -22.34 -20.31 -32.10
N PRO A 446 -22.98 -20.51 -33.26
CA PRO A 446 -23.96 -21.57 -33.43
C PRO A 446 -23.36 -22.93 -33.10
N VAL A 447 -23.97 -23.65 -32.17
CA VAL A 447 -23.59 -25.02 -31.82
C VAL A 447 -24.74 -25.99 -32.01
N SER A 448 -24.38 -27.26 -32.19
CA SER A 448 -25.29 -28.40 -32.19
C SER A 448 -24.99 -29.26 -30.97
N ILE A 449 -26.05 -29.77 -30.34
CA ILE A 449 -25.94 -30.66 -29.18
C ILE A 449 -26.49 -32.02 -29.58
N THR A 450 -25.72 -33.07 -29.30
CA THR A 450 -26.14 -34.47 -29.42
C THR A 450 -26.03 -35.17 -28.07
N VAL A 451 -26.90 -36.14 -27.81
CA VAL A 451 -26.79 -36.99 -26.62
C VAL A 451 -25.94 -38.20 -27.00
N ASP A 452 -24.76 -38.32 -26.40
CA ASP A 452 -23.84 -39.44 -26.63
C ASP A 452 -24.22 -40.64 -25.77
N GLU A 453 -24.59 -40.42 -24.50
CA GLU A 453 -24.95 -41.46 -23.55
C GLU A 453 -25.99 -40.95 -22.55
N LYS A 454 -27.04 -41.74 -22.31
CA LYS A 454 -28.05 -41.47 -21.27
C LYS A 454 -28.54 -42.78 -20.63
N PRO A 455 -28.95 -42.75 -19.36
CA PRO A 455 -29.72 -43.86 -18.76
C PRO A 455 -31.02 -44.12 -19.50
N ILE A 456 -31.52 -45.35 -19.45
CA ILE A 456 -32.76 -45.74 -20.13
C ILE A 456 -33.98 -45.00 -19.55
N GLU A 457 -33.90 -44.60 -18.28
CA GLU A 457 -34.97 -43.93 -17.53
C GLU A 457 -35.04 -42.41 -17.76
N ILE A 458 -34.04 -41.81 -18.43
CA ILE A 458 -34.00 -40.37 -18.71
C ILE A 458 -34.20 -40.11 -20.19
N ASP A 459 -35.22 -39.35 -20.54
CA ASP A 459 -35.39 -38.76 -21.86
C ASP A 459 -34.90 -37.31 -21.87
N ILE A 460 -34.36 -36.87 -23.00
CA ILE A 460 -33.76 -35.54 -23.12
C ILE A 460 -34.37 -34.84 -24.33
N ASN A 461 -35.00 -33.70 -24.09
CA ASN A 461 -35.49 -32.81 -25.13
C ASN A 461 -34.57 -31.59 -25.26
N ILE A 462 -34.03 -31.36 -26.45
CA ILE A 462 -33.17 -30.21 -26.74
C ILE A 462 -34.02 -29.12 -27.37
N HIS A 463 -34.17 -27.97 -26.69
CA HIS A 463 -34.94 -26.87 -27.24
C HIS A 463 -34.27 -26.38 -28.54
N LYS A 464 -35.08 -26.13 -29.58
CA LYS A 464 -34.60 -25.71 -30.90
C LYS A 464 -34.02 -24.29 -30.85
N ARG A 465 -32.79 -24.17 -30.37
CA ARG A 465 -31.98 -22.95 -30.40
C ARG A 465 -30.54 -23.36 -30.71
N LYS A 466 -29.93 -22.70 -31.69
CA LYS A 466 -28.52 -22.92 -32.05
C LYS A 466 -27.55 -22.03 -31.28
N LEU A 467 -28.07 -20.99 -30.61
CA LEU A 467 -27.28 -20.01 -29.86
C LEU A 467 -27.42 -20.23 -28.36
N SER A 468 -26.33 -20.02 -27.65
CA SER A 468 -26.25 -20.05 -26.18
C SER A 468 -27.12 -18.95 -25.53
N PRO A 469 -27.77 -19.21 -24.38
CA PRO A 469 -27.88 -20.51 -23.72
C PRO A 469 -28.86 -21.44 -24.44
N ILE A 470 -28.49 -22.72 -24.56
CA ILE A 470 -29.36 -23.78 -25.09
C ILE A 470 -29.97 -24.55 -23.93
N THR A 471 -31.30 -24.64 -23.88
CA THR A 471 -32.00 -25.36 -22.82
C THR A 471 -32.18 -26.83 -23.19
N LEU A 472 -31.75 -27.70 -22.27
CA LEU A 472 -32.05 -29.13 -22.24
C LEU A 472 -33.12 -29.36 -21.19
N GLU A 473 -34.15 -30.14 -21.53
CA GLU A 473 -35.15 -30.63 -20.60
C GLU A 473 -34.92 -32.13 -20.41
N LEU A 474 -34.57 -32.53 -19.19
CA LEU A 474 -34.34 -33.92 -18.80
C LEU A 474 -35.59 -34.42 -18.10
N ARG A 475 -36.21 -35.45 -18.65
CA ARG A 475 -37.38 -36.10 -18.09
C ARG A 475 -37.02 -37.49 -17.58
N PHE A 476 -37.07 -37.70 -16.27
CA PHE A 476 -36.86 -39.00 -15.65
C PHE A 476 -38.19 -39.73 -15.41
N LYS A 477 -38.24 -41.04 -15.66
CA LYS A 477 -39.37 -41.91 -15.30
C LYS A 477 -38.94 -42.93 -14.23
N ALA A 478 -39.59 -42.90 -13.07
CA ALA A 478 -39.28 -43.77 -11.96
C ALA A 478 -39.77 -45.21 -12.18
N ILE A 479 -38.84 -46.17 -12.24
CA ILE A 479 -39.17 -47.59 -12.46
C ILE A 479 -39.01 -48.42 -11.17
N LYS A 480 -38.03 -48.08 -10.33
CA LYS A 480 -37.70 -48.82 -9.10
C LYS A 480 -37.31 -47.84 -8.00
N SER A 481 -37.73 -48.13 -6.77
CA SER A 481 -37.36 -47.37 -5.58
C SER A 481 -35.86 -47.47 -5.27
N GLY A 482 -35.36 -46.46 -4.57
CA GLY A 482 -33.95 -46.31 -4.18
C GLY A 482 -33.31 -45.05 -4.74
N ILE A 483 -31.99 -44.95 -4.56
CA ILE A 483 -31.19 -43.82 -5.06
C ILE A 483 -30.62 -44.20 -6.42
N ASN A 484 -31.03 -43.49 -7.46
CA ASN A 484 -30.44 -43.64 -8.79
C ASN A 484 -29.48 -42.46 -9.04
N LYS A 485 -28.24 -42.78 -9.40
CA LYS A 485 -27.19 -41.80 -9.70
C LYS A 485 -26.47 -42.26 -10.96
N GLY A 486 -26.10 -41.31 -11.79
CA GLY A 486 -25.41 -41.62 -13.03
C GLY A 486 -24.93 -40.38 -13.75
N MET A 487 -24.66 -40.52 -15.04
CA MET A 487 -24.22 -39.41 -15.89
C MET A 487 -25.00 -39.41 -17.21
N VAL A 488 -25.32 -38.22 -17.66
CA VAL A 488 -25.69 -37.95 -19.04
C VAL A 488 -24.44 -37.40 -19.75
N LYS A 489 -24.05 -38.00 -20.88
CA LYS A 489 -22.99 -37.46 -21.73
C LYS A 489 -23.62 -36.80 -22.94
N ILE A 490 -23.41 -35.50 -23.07
CA ILE A 490 -23.80 -34.75 -24.25
C ILE A 490 -22.54 -34.27 -24.97
N ARG A 491 -22.62 -34.18 -26.29
CA ARG A 491 -21.57 -33.61 -27.12
C ARG A 491 -22.05 -32.32 -27.73
N VAL A 492 -21.22 -31.29 -27.62
CA VAL A 492 -21.46 -29.94 -28.13
C VAL A 492 -20.48 -29.69 -29.27
N LYS A 493 -20.99 -29.60 -30.49
CA LYS A 493 -20.21 -29.37 -31.71
C LYS A 493 -20.50 -28.00 -32.31
N GLY A 494 -19.45 -27.24 -32.57
CA GLY A 494 -19.44 -26.00 -33.35
C GLY A 494 -18.31 -26.02 -34.38
N THR A 495 -18.06 -24.89 -35.05
CA THR A 495 -17.04 -24.79 -36.12
C THR A 495 -15.64 -25.17 -35.64
N THR A 496 -15.27 -24.76 -34.42
CA THR A 496 -13.96 -25.01 -33.80
C THR A 496 -14.08 -25.75 -32.46
N LEU A 497 -15.28 -26.24 -32.15
CA LEU A 497 -15.64 -26.77 -30.83
C LEU A 497 -16.14 -28.22 -30.97
N ASN A 498 -15.59 -29.14 -30.20
CA ASN A 498 -16.07 -30.52 -30.13
C ASN A 498 -15.86 -31.06 -28.71
N GLU A 499 -16.74 -30.63 -27.80
CA GLU A 499 -16.63 -30.91 -26.37
C GLU A 499 -17.65 -31.95 -25.93
N VAL A 500 -17.26 -32.81 -24.98
CA VAL A 500 -18.17 -33.76 -24.35
C VAL A 500 -18.38 -33.34 -22.90
N LEU A 501 -19.61 -32.91 -22.58
CA LEU A 501 -20.01 -32.62 -21.22
C LEU A 501 -20.54 -33.89 -20.55
N LYS A 502 -20.03 -34.16 -19.34
CA LYS A 502 -20.54 -35.18 -18.45
C LYS A 502 -21.36 -34.50 -17.37
N ILE A 503 -22.67 -34.67 -17.43
CA ILE A 503 -23.62 -34.05 -16.50
C ILE A 503 -24.07 -35.13 -15.51
N PRO A 504 -23.52 -35.15 -14.29
CA PRO A 504 -24.00 -36.06 -13.26
C PRO A 504 -25.46 -35.76 -12.89
N TYR A 505 -26.19 -36.80 -12.53
CA TYR A 505 -27.51 -36.66 -11.94
C TYR A 505 -27.65 -37.52 -10.67
N VAL A 506 -28.56 -37.10 -9.80
CA VAL A 506 -29.01 -37.83 -8.62
C VAL A 506 -30.52 -37.73 -8.49
N ILE A 507 -31.16 -38.83 -8.12
CA ILE A 507 -32.59 -38.88 -7.83
C ILE A 507 -32.88 -39.85 -6.68
N TYR A 508 -33.88 -39.49 -5.88
CA TYR A 508 -34.43 -40.32 -4.83
C TYR A 508 -35.82 -40.81 -5.25
N VAL A 509 -35.96 -42.13 -5.44
CA VAL A 509 -37.23 -42.75 -5.82
C VAL A 509 -37.85 -43.47 -4.63
N ASN A 510 -39.08 -43.10 -4.27
CA ASN A 510 -39.85 -43.71 -3.18
C ASN A 510 -40.80 -44.80 -3.67
#